data_AF-A0A926RX87-F1
#
_entry.id   AF-A0A926RX87-F1
#
_cell.length_a   1.000
_cell.length_b   1.000
_cell.length_c   1.000
_cell.angle_alpha   90.00
_cell.angle_beta   90.00
_cell.angle_gamma   90.00
#
_symmetry.space_group_name_H-M   'P 1'
#
loop_
_entity.id
_entity.type
_entity.pdbx_description
1 polymer ?
#
loop_
_entity_poly.entity_id
_entity_poly.type
_entity_poly.pdbx_seq_one_letter_code
_entity_poly.pdbx_strand_id
1 'polypeptide(L)'
;MLSSQKTSLFRKRMLQILTSTIQKKLDMQGINQGMDKELITQYTASAFVGIVEWWILNNMLHSPQLMAEQAWKLFERNNICC
;
A
#
# COMPACT_ATOMS: atom_id res chain seq x y z
N MET A 1 -5.05 -3.03 15.51
CA MET A 1 -5.30 -1.78 14.75
C MET A 1 -4.86 -0.61 15.60
N LEU A 2 -4.18 0.40 15.03
CA LEU A 2 -3.85 1.63 15.75
C LEU A 2 -5.16 2.32 16.20
N SER A 3 -5.49 2.25 17.48
CA SER A 3 -6.84 2.52 18.01
C SER A 3 -7.09 3.97 18.46
N SER A 4 -6.16 4.89 18.23
CA SER A 4 -6.36 6.30 18.52
C SER A 4 -7.04 7.05 17.37
N GLN A 5 -7.73 8.14 17.67
CA GLN A 5 -8.36 9.00 16.65
C GLN A 5 -7.34 9.63 15.69
N LYS A 6 -6.11 9.89 16.15
CA LYS A 6 -5.02 10.42 15.30
C LYS A 6 -4.53 9.38 14.30
N THR A 7 -4.43 8.12 14.74
CA THR A 7 -3.97 7.02 13.90
C THR A 7 -5.03 6.58 12.89
N SER A 8 -6.31 6.70 13.21
CA SER A 8 -7.38 6.46 12.24
C SER A 8 -7.39 7.52 11.11
N LEU A 9 -7.08 8.78 11.43
CA LEU A 9 -6.94 9.83 10.43
C LEU A 9 -5.73 9.59 9.51
N PHE A 10 -4.59 9.19 10.07
CA PHE A 10 -3.40 8.82 9.31
C PHE A 10 -3.71 7.68 8.34
N ARG A 11 -4.29 6.58 8.83
CA ARG A 11 -4.72 5.45 8.02
C ARG A 11 -5.64 5.87 6.88
N LYS A 12 -6.68 6.65 7.18
CA LYS A 12 -7.65 7.12 6.20
C LYS A 12 -6.99 7.96 5.10
N ARG A 13 -6.15 8.92 5.47
CA ARG A 13 -5.46 9.78 4.49
C ARG A 13 -4.47 9.00 3.63
N MET A 14 -3.69 8.12 4.24
CA MET A 14 -2.73 7.30 3.51
C MET A 14 -3.45 6.36 2.53
N LEU A 15 -4.52 5.70 2.97
CA LEU A 15 -5.33 4.83 2.11
C LEU A 15 -5.92 5.61 0.92
N GLN A 16 -6.45 6.82 1.15
CA GLN A 16 -6.99 7.68 0.08
C GLN A 16 -5.92 8.04 -0.95
N ILE A 17 -4.74 8.46 -0.50
CA ILE A 17 -3.62 8.81 -1.39
C ILE A 17 -3.20 7.60 -2.21
N LEU A 18 -2.93 6.47 -1.54
CA LEU A 18 -2.46 5.25 -2.20
C LEU A 18 -3.49 4.69 -3.18
N THR A 19 -4.77 4.69 -2.83
CA THR A 19 -5.84 4.24 -3.73
C THR A 19 -5.83 5.07 -5.01
N SER A 20 -5.77 6.39 -4.90
CA SER A 20 -5.71 7.28 -6.08
C SER A 20 -4.43 7.09 -6.91
N THR A 21 -3.28 6.92 -6.25
CA THR A 21 -2.00 6.70 -6.94
C THR A 21 -1.98 5.36 -7.66
N ILE A 22 -2.40 4.28 -7.00
CA ILE A 22 -2.42 2.93 -7.56
C ILE A 22 -3.41 2.85 -8.71
N GLN A 23 -4.62 3.40 -8.56
CA GLN A 23 -5.62 3.36 -9.64
C GLN A 23 -5.12 3.97 -10.96
N LYS A 24 -4.26 5.00 -10.87
CA LYS A 24 -3.63 5.67 -12.01
C LYS A 24 -2.46 4.87 -12.62
N LYS A 25 -1.69 4.18 -11.79
CA LYS A 25 -0.43 3.53 -12.17
C LYS A 25 -0.54 2.02 -12.40
N LEU A 26 -1.62 1.41 -11.93
CA LEU A 26 -1.85 -0.02 -12.02
C LEU A 26 -2.04 -0.43 -13.48
N ASP A 27 -1.19 -1.34 -13.93
CA ASP A 27 -1.36 -2.05 -15.19
C ASP A 27 -2.27 -3.27 -15.00
N MET A 28 -3.31 -3.36 -15.83
CA MET A 28 -4.27 -4.47 -15.83
C MET A 28 -3.84 -5.64 -16.72
N GLN A 29 -2.69 -5.54 -17.40
CA GLN A 29 -2.10 -6.64 -18.14
C GLN A 29 -1.34 -7.61 -17.23
N GLY A 30 -1.02 -8.80 -17.75
CA GLY A 30 -0.25 -9.82 -17.03
C GLY A 30 -0.99 -10.38 -15.83
N ILE A 31 -0.39 -10.29 -14.63
CA ILE A 31 -0.93 -10.92 -13.42
C ILE A 31 -2.27 -10.34 -12.94
N ASN A 32 -2.62 -9.13 -13.39
CA ASN A 32 -3.87 -8.46 -13.04
C ASN A 32 -4.99 -8.70 -14.08
N GLN A 33 -4.69 -9.41 -15.17
CA GLN A 33 -5.63 -9.63 -16.25
C GLN A 33 -6.85 -10.43 -15.78
N GLY A 34 -8.05 -9.95 -16.10
CA GLY A 34 -9.31 -10.58 -15.70
C GLY A 34 -9.77 -10.26 -14.28
N MET A 35 -9.03 -9.44 -13.53
CA MET A 35 -9.46 -8.96 -12.21
C MET A 35 -10.30 -7.68 -12.32
N ASP A 36 -11.12 -7.43 -11.29
CA ASP A 36 -11.78 -6.14 -11.14
C ASP A 36 -10.77 -5.06 -10.70
N LYS A 37 -10.70 -3.96 -11.47
CA LYS A 37 -9.70 -2.90 -11.26
C LYS A 37 -9.85 -2.20 -9.91
N GLU A 38 -11.08 -1.98 -9.47
CA GLU A 38 -11.35 -1.31 -8.20
C GLU A 38 -10.93 -2.21 -7.02
N LEU A 39 -11.26 -3.49 -7.11
CA LEU A 39 -10.91 -4.49 -6.11
C LEU A 39 -9.40 -4.64 -5.93
N ILE A 40 -8.64 -4.80 -7.02
CA ILE A 40 -7.17 -4.93 -6.94
C ILE A 40 -6.51 -3.62 -6.46
N THR A 41 -7.07 -2.46 -6.82
CA THR A 41 -6.62 -1.15 -6.31
C THR A 41 -6.80 -1.09 -4.80
N GLN A 42 -8.00 -1.40 -4.31
CA GLN A 42 -8.33 -1.35 -2.89
C GLN A 42 -7.53 -2.38 -2.09
N TYR A 43 -7.37 -3.60 -2.62
CA TYR A 43 -6.52 -4.65 -2.05
C TYR A 43 -5.09 -4.15 -1.87
N THR A 44 -4.49 -3.62 -2.94
CA THR A 44 -3.08 -3.25 -2.92
C THR A 44 -2.83 -2.04 -2.03
N ALA A 45 -3.71 -1.04 -2.07
CA ALA A 45 -3.64 0.13 -1.18
C ALA A 45 -3.76 -0.30 0.30
N SER A 46 -4.70 -1.19 0.61
CA SER A 46 -4.93 -1.67 1.98
C SER A 46 -3.75 -2.49 2.50
N ALA A 47 -3.18 -3.36 1.67
CA ALA A 47 -2.00 -4.15 2.02
C ALA A 47 -0.81 -3.25 2.35
N PHE A 48 -0.58 -2.22 1.54
CA PHE A 48 0.50 -1.27 1.75
C PHE A 48 0.37 -0.48 3.05
N VAL A 49 -0.82 0.07 3.30
CA VAL A 49 -1.11 0.77 4.57
C VAL A 49 -0.88 -0.17 5.75
N GLY A 50 -1.31 -1.44 5.64
CA GLY A 50 -1.09 -2.45 6.67
C GLY A 50 0.38 -2.71 6.99
N ILE A 51 1.24 -2.79 5.96
CA ILE A 51 2.69 -2.98 6.14
C ILE A 51 3.32 -1.79 6.86
N VAL A 52 2.97 -0.56 6.45
CA VAL A 52 3.51 0.66 7.06
C VAL A 52 3.04 0.79 8.52
N GLU A 53 1.76 0.52 8.78
CA GLU A 53 1.23 0.51 10.15
C GLU A 53 1.92 -0.54 11.02
N TRP A 54 2.09 -1.76 10.51
CA TRP A 54 2.80 -2.82 11.22
C TRP A 54 4.23 -2.40 11.54
N TRP A 55 4.95 -1.82 10.59
CA TRP A 55 6.33 -1.39 10.82
C TRP A 55 6.43 -0.30 11.89
N ILE A 56 5.55 0.70 11.87
CA ILE A 56 5.51 1.76 12.88
C ILE A 56 5.14 1.20 14.26
N LEU A 57 4.13 0.33 14.32
CA LEU A 57 3.68 -0.31 15.56
C LEU A 57 4.75 -1.17 16.22
N ASN A 58 5.66 -1.73 15.42
CA ASN A 58 6.76 -2.55 15.91
C ASN A 58 8.04 -1.73 16.14
N ASN A 59 7.91 -0.45 16.49
CA ASN A 59 9.06 0.42 16.81
C ASN A 59 10.08 0.54 15.67
N MET A 60 9.63 0.44 14.42
CA MET A 60 10.48 0.57 13.24
C MET A 60 11.65 -0.44 13.26
N LEU A 61 11.35 -1.73 13.45
CA LEU A 61 12.35 -2.84 13.52
C LEU A 61 13.41 -2.81 12.41
N HIS A 62 13.02 -2.31 11.23
CA HIS A 62 13.89 -2.12 10.08
C HIS A 62 14.09 -0.64 9.79
N SER A 63 15.23 -0.28 9.20
CA SER A 63 15.48 1.10 8.81
C SER A 63 14.41 1.59 7.81
N PRO A 64 14.06 2.89 7.83
CA PRO A 64 13.13 3.46 6.86
C PRO A 64 13.54 3.20 5.40
N GLN A 65 14.85 3.20 5.12
CA GLN A 65 15.39 2.92 3.79
C GLN A 65 15.09 1.49 3.35
N LEU A 66 15.36 0.50 4.23
CA LEU A 66 15.08 -0.89 3.92
C LEU A 66 13.58 -1.12 3.71
N MET A 67 12.73 -0.54 4.56
CA MET A 67 11.28 -0.67 4.39
C MET A 67 10.78 -0.03 3.10
N ALA A 68 11.32 1.13 2.71
CA ALA A 68 10.95 1.78 1.45
C ALA A 68 11.31 0.89 0.25
N GLU A 69 12.51 0.29 0.25
CA GLU A 69 12.94 -0.64 -0.80
C GLU A 69 12.07 -1.91 -0.85
N GLN A 70 11.78 -2.52 0.31
CA GLN A 70 10.94 -3.72 0.37
C GLN A 70 9.50 -3.43 -0.06
N ALA A 71 8.96 -2.30 0.38
CA ALA A 71 7.64 -1.85 -0.05
C ALA A 71 7.63 -1.64 -1.57
N TRP A 72 8.61 -0.95 -2.14
CA TRP A 72 8.71 -0.73 -3.58
C TRP A 72 8.71 -2.03 -4.38
N LYS A 73 9.51 -3.02 -3.99
CA LYS A 73 9.51 -4.36 -4.61
C LYS A 73 8.15 -5.03 -4.58
N LEU A 74 7.36 -4.81 -3.53
CA LEU A 74 5.99 -5.31 -3.45
C LEU A 74 5.04 -4.58 -4.41
N PHE A 75 5.24 -3.28 -4.67
CA PHE A 75 4.49 -2.58 -5.72
C PHE A 75 4.82 -3.12 -7.11
N GLU A 76 6.09 -3.28 -7.43
CA GLU A 76 6.53 -3.84 -8.71
C GLU A 76 5.95 -5.23 -8.95
N ARG A 77 5.95 -6.08 -7.91
CA ARG A 77 5.34 -7.42 -7.96
C ARG A 77 3.84 -7.41 -8.28
N ASN A 78 3.13 -6.31 -8.02
CA ASN A 78 1.70 -6.16 -8.32
C ASN A 78 1.45 -5.33 -9.60
N ASN A 79 2.45 -5.19 -10.48
CA ASN A 79 2.38 -4.38 -11.71
C ASN A 79 1.95 -2.93 -11.45
N ILE A 80 2.43 -2.35 -10.36
CA ILE A 80 2.27 -0.93 -10.06
C ILE A 80 3.63 -0.28 -10.32
N CYS A 81 3.82 0.23 -11.53
CA CYS A 81 5.03 0.94 -11.93
C CYS A 81 4.74 2.41 -12.24
N CYS A 82 5.79 3.23 -12.23
CA CYS A 82 5.73 4.58 -12.78
C CYS A 82 5.57 4.55 -14.30
#